data_AF-A0A7S3FAB8-F1
#
_entry.id   AF-A0A7S3FAB8-F1
#
_cell.length_a   1.000
_cell.length_b   1.000
_cell.length_c   1.000
_cell.angle_alpha   90.00
_cell.angle_beta   90.00
_cell.angle_gamma   90.00
#
_symmetry.space_group_name_H-M   'P 1'
#
loop_
_entity.id
_entity.type
_entity.pdbx_description
1 polymer ?
#
loop_
_entity_poly.entity_id
_entity_poly.type
_entity_poly.pdbx_seq_one_letter_code
_entity_poly.pdbx_strand_id
1 'polypeptide(L)'
;FLMWCAFVVGHDAGHGTFSNSAVLNAVAGHLCHAPLMVPYWPWAFSHNLHHRFHNHKSKDHSFPWFTENEWAAMGTFKRGVLSNYLAPFYMYPVYLLIEGFDGCHFWPW
;
A
#
# COMPACT_ATOMS: atom_id res chain seq x y z
N PHE A 1 6.36 -7.59 15.24
CA PHE A 1 6.17 -6.32 15.97
C PHE A 1 6.86 -5.16 15.26
N LEU A 2 8.17 -5.24 15.00
CA LEU A 2 8.96 -4.16 14.35
C LEU A 2 8.37 -3.62 13.03
N MET A 3 7.88 -4.51 12.15
CA MET A 3 7.27 -4.13 10.87
C MET A 3 6.12 -3.13 11.02
N TRP A 4 5.15 -3.44 11.89
CA TRP A 4 3.94 -2.63 12.05
C TRP A 4 4.25 -1.29 12.71
N CYS A 5 5.10 -1.28 13.74
CA CYS A 5 5.51 -0.06 14.41
C CYS A 5 6.24 0.90 13.45
N ALA A 6 7.14 0.38 12.61
CA ALA A 6 7.83 1.18 11.61
C ALA A 6 6.85 1.75 10.57
N PHE A 7 5.92 0.92 10.07
CA PHE A 7 4.91 1.38 9.13
C PHE A 7 4.03 2.50 9.71
N VAL A 8 3.59 2.40 10.97
CA VAL A 8 2.78 3.45 11.62
C VAL A 8 3.54 4.77 11.73
N VAL A 9 4.80 4.74 12.14
CA VAL A 9 5.62 5.97 12.22
C VAL A 9 5.82 6.59 10.84
N GLY A 10 6.16 5.78 9.83
CA GLY A 10 6.31 6.27 8.46
C GLY A 10 5.00 6.76 7.86
N HIS A 11 3.87 6.16 8.23
CA HIS A 11 2.53 6.59 7.85
C HIS A 11 2.20 7.98 8.40
N ASP A 12 2.39 8.19 9.69
CA ASP A 12 2.14 9.49 10.34
C ASP A 12 3.09 10.56 9.79
N ALA A 13 4.34 10.18 9.47
CA ALA A 13 5.27 11.05 8.77
C ALA A 13 4.78 11.39 7.34
N GLY A 14 4.18 10.45 6.62
CA GLY A 14 3.55 10.66 5.31
C GLY A 14 2.35 11.62 5.35
N HIS A 15 1.58 11.60 6.45
CA HIS A 15 0.52 12.58 6.71
C HIS A 15 1.04 13.92 7.22
N GLY A 16 2.32 14.01 7.59
CA GLY A 16 2.91 15.17 8.23
C GLY A 16 2.50 15.36 9.70
N THR A 17 1.91 14.34 10.34
CA THR A 17 1.42 14.39 11.72
C THR A 17 2.44 13.87 12.75
N PHE A 18 3.51 13.19 12.30
CA PHE A 18 4.59 12.73 13.17
C PHE A 18 5.38 13.89 13.82
N SER A 19 5.59 14.99 13.09
CA SER A 19 6.28 16.19 13.55
C SER A 19 5.84 17.44 12.80
N ASN A 20 6.01 18.62 13.41
CA ASN A 20 5.84 19.92 12.75
C ASN A 20 6.93 20.23 11.70
N SER A 21 8.02 19.46 11.65
CA SER A 21 9.10 19.64 10.67
C SER A 21 8.95 18.70 9.48
N ALA A 22 8.74 19.28 8.29
CA ALA A 22 8.64 18.52 7.04
C ALA A 22 9.91 17.71 6.74
N VAL A 23 11.09 18.23 7.10
CA VAL A 23 12.37 17.52 6.91
C VAL A 23 12.45 16.32 7.85
N LEU A 24 12.04 16.48 9.11
CA LEU A 24 12.04 15.36 10.06
C LEU A 24 11.06 14.27 9.63
N ASN A 25 9.88 14.64 9.12
CA ASN A 25 8.93 13.69 8.57
C ASN A 25 9.51 12.94 7.37
N ALA A 26 10.15 13.62 6.43
CA ALA A 26 10.79 12.97 5.29
C ALA A 26 11.86 11.96 5.74
N VAL A 27 12.74 12.34 6.68
CA VAL A 27 13.79 11.46 7.19
C VAL A 27 13.21 10.25 7.94
N ALA A 28 12.27 10.49 8.87
CA ALA A 28 11.62 9.41 9.62
C ALA A 28 10.86 8.46 8.69
N GLY A 29 10.12 9.00 7.72
CA GLY A 29 9.41 8.23 6.71
C GLY A 29 10.33 7.29 5.93
N HIS A 30 11.43 7.81 5.38
CA HIS A 30 12.41 6.99 4.66
C HIS A 30 13.06 5.93 5.55
N LEU A 31 13.49 6.27 6.77
CA LEU A 31 14.12 5.31 7.69
C LEU A 31 13.17 4.20 8.13
N CYS A 32 11.90 4.53 8.37
CA CYS A 32 10.91 3.56 8.81
C CYS A 32 10.39 2.68 7.67
N HIS A 33 10.29 3.20 6.44
CA HIS A 33 9.80 2.43 5.30
C HIS A 33 10.89 1.63 4.57
N ALA A 34 12.16 2.04 4.64
CA ALA A 34 13.25 1.35 3.94
C ALA A 34 13.39 -0.15 4.32
N PRO A 35 13.35 -0.57 5.60
CA PRO A 35 13.39 -1.99 5.98
C PRO A 35 12.19 -2.79 5.48
N LEU A 36 11.10 -2.11 5.12
CA LEU A 36 9.88 -2.71 4.59
C LEU A 36 9.93 -2.82 3.06
N MET A 37 10.97 -2.27 2.41
CA MET A 37 11.04 -2.13 0.94
C MET A 37 9.86 -1.34 0.36
N VAL A 38 9.26 -0.45 1.16
CA VAL A 38 8.22 0.47 0.71
C VAL A 38 8.91 1.81 0.40
N PRO A 39 8.94 2.28 -0.85
CA PRO A 39 9.50 3.61 -1.12
C PRO A 39 8.57 4.69 -0.58
N TYR A 40 9.07 5.51 0.35
CA TYR A 40 8.26 6.42 1.15
C TYR A 40 7.47 7.45 0.33
N TRP A 41 8.13 8.16 -0.60
CA TRP A 41 7.47 9.22 -1.37
C TRP A 41 6.36 8.70 -2.30
N PRO A 42 6.62 7.68 -3.13
CA PRO A 42 5.56 7.03 -3.88
C PRO A 42 4.40 6.53 -3.02
N TRP A 43 4.69 5.87 -1.90
CA TRP A 43 3.65 5.40 -0.98
C TRP A 43 2.86 6.56 -0.39
N ALA A 44 3.50 7.65 0.02
CA ALA A 44 2.80 8.81 0.59
C ALA A 44 1.85 9.45 -0.44
N PHE A 45 2.25 9.48 -1.72
CA PHE A 45 1.40 9.95 -2.81
C PHE A 45 0.21 9.02 -3.05
N SER A 46 0.43 7.72 -3.24
CA SER A 46 -0.68 6.76 -3.45
C SER A 46 -1.61 6.69 -2.24
N HIS A 47 -1.07 6.80 -1.03
CA HIS A 47 -1.86 6.84 0.20
C HIS A 47 -2.72 8.10 0.31
N ASN A 48 -2.24 9.26 -0.15
CA ASN A 48 -3.06 10.46 -0.25
C ASN A 48 -4.21 10.28 -1.27
N LEU A 49 -3.96 9.61 -2.39
CA LEU A 49 -5.02 9.24 -3.36
C LEU A 49 -6.05 8.30 -2.72
N HIS A 50 -5.61 7.30 -1.97
CA HIS A 50 -6.49 6.42 -1.18
C HIS A 50 -7.40 7.21 -0.24
N HIS A 51 -6.87 8.15 0.55
CA HIS A 51 -7.71 8.97 1.44
C HIS A 51 -8.67 9.87 0.68
N ARG A 52 -8.25 10.42 -0.48
CA ARG A 52 -9.11 11.27 -1.32
C ARG A 52 -10.26 10.50 -1.97
N PHE A 53 -10.03 9.24 -2.32
CA PHE A 53 -10.95 8.43 -3.10
C PHE A 53 -11.34 7.14 -2.40
N HIS A 54 -11.32 7.11 -1.07
CA HIS A 54 -11.54 5.90 -0.28
C HIS A 54 -12.82 5.14 -0.72
N ASN A 55 -12.67 3.85 -1.00
CA ASN A 55 -13.66 2.93 -1.57
C ASN A 55 -14.17 3.26 -2.99
N HIS A 56 -13.54 4.19 -3.71
CA HIS A 56 -13.86 4.43 -5.11
C HIS A 56 -13.22 3.35 -6.01
N LYS A 57 -14.05 2.59 -6.73
CA LYS A 57 -13.64 1.42 -7.53
C LYS A 57 -12.37 1.58 -8.38
N SER A 58 -12.20 2.73 -9.03
CA SER A 58 -11.09 2.99 -9.96
C SER A 58 -10.13 4.10 -9.56
N LYS A 59 -10.34 4.73 -8.39
CA LYS A 59 -9.56 5.90 -7.95
C LYS A 59 -8.99 5.73 -6.56
N ASP A 60 -9.50 4.77 -5.79
CA ASP A 60 -8.85 4.31 -4.58
C ASP A 60 -7.62 3.48 -5.01
N HIS A 61 -6.43 4.09 -5.05
CA HIS A 61 -5.17 3.41 -5.36
C HIS A 61 -4.69 2.57 -4.17
N SER A 62 -5.58 1.68 -3.73
CA SER A 62 -5.29 0.61 -2.78
C SER A 62 -5.76 -0.71 -3.36
N PHE A 63 -5.61 -1.79 -2.58
CA PHE A 63 -6.06 -3.10 -2.98
C PHE A 63 -7.54 -3.06 -3.43
N PRO A 64 -7.85 -3.50 -4.66
CA PRO A 64 -9.15 -3.24 -5.26
C PRO A 64 -10.27 -4.11 -4.67
N TRP A 65 -11.47 -3.55 -4.69
CA TRP A 65 -12.69 -4.29 -4.44
C TRP A 65 -13.20 -4.97 -5.71
N PHE A 66 -13.68 -6.21 -5.57
CA PHE A 66 -14.28 -6.97 -6.66
C PHE A 66 -15.80 -6.99 -6.53
N THR A 67 -16.50 -6.68 -7.63
CA THR A 67 -17.92 -6.97 -7.76
C THR A 67 -18.16 -8.49 -7.83
N GLU A 68 -19.39 -8.92 -7.56
CA GLU A 68 -19.77 -10.34 -7.65
C GLU A 68 -19.46 -10.94 -9.03
N ASN A 69 -19.73 -10.20 -10.10
CA ASN A 69 -19.42 -10.63 -11.47
C ASN A 69 -17.91 -10.77 -11.72
N GLU A 70 -17.11 -9.83 -11.21
CA GLU A 70 -15.63 -9.90 -11.33
C GLU A 70 -15.06 -11.08 -10.54
N TRP A 71 -15.63 -11.36 -9.36
CA TRP A 71 -15.26 -12.51 -8.55
C TRP A 71 -15.64 -13.83 -9.23
N ALA A 72 -16.84 -13.93 -9.78
CA ALA A 72 -17.33 -15.12 -10.48
C ALA A 72 -16.50 -15.43 -11.73
N ALA A 73 -16.10 -14.40 -12.48
CA ALA A 73 -15.25 -14.52 -13.67
C ALA A 73 -13.77 -14.83 -13.36
N MET A 74 -13.33 -14.70 -12.10
CA MET A 74 -11.93 -14.85 -11.71
C MET A 74 -11.48 -16.31 -11.76
N GLY A 75 -10.27 -16.60 -12.24
CA GLY A 75 -9.71 -17.97 -12.25
C GLY A 75 -9.53 -18.56 -10.84
N THR A 76 -9.64 -19.89 -10.72
CA THR A 76 -9.59 -20.63 -9.44
C THR A 76 -8.30 -20.37 -8.65
N PHE A 77 -7.15 -20.29 -9.33
CA PHE A 77 -5.87 -20.00 -8.69
C PHE A 77 -5.87 -18.61 -8.02
N LYS A 78 -6.28 -17.57 -8.75
CA LYS A 78 -6.32 -16.20 -8.23
C LYS A 78 -7.31 -16.07 -7.08
N ARG A 79 -8.51 -16.67 -7.18
CA ARG A 79 -9.46 -16.76 -6.06
C ARG A 79 -8.85 -17.47 -4.86
N GLY A 80 -8.17 -18.59 -5.05
CA GLY A 80 -7.50 -19.33 -3.99
C GLY A 80 -6.44 -18.51 -3.25
N VAL A 81 -5.64 -17.73 -3.99
CA VAL A 81 -4.67 -16.80 -3.40
C VAL A 81 -5.38 -15.69 -2.63
N LEU A 82 -6.37 -15.01 -3.23
CA LEU A 82 -7.02 -13.85 -2.58
C LEU A 82 -7.91 -14.24 -1.39
N SER A 83 -8.44 -15.47 -1.38
CA SER A 83 -9.20 -16.01 -0.24
C SER A 83 -8.32 -16.56 0.89
N ASN A 84 -7.00 -16.67 0.68
CA ASN A 84 -6.09 -17.17 1.70
C ASN A 84 -5.71 -16.03 2.66
N TYR A 85 -6.08 -16.16 3.94
CA TYR A 85 -5.74 -15.18 4.97
C TYR A 85 -4.23 -15.00 5.18
N LEU A 86 -3.41 -15.97 4.76
CA LEU A 86 -1.96 -15.87 4.77
C LEU A 86 -1.37 -15.16 3.55
N ALA A 87 -2.18 -14.88 2.51
CA ALA A 87 -1.74 -14.24 1.29
C ALA A 87 -0.97 -12.95 1.48
N PRO A 88 -1.38 -12.03 2.38
CA PRO A 88 -0.61 -10.81 2.61
C PRO A 88 0.85 -11.08 3.00
N PHE A 89 1.17 -12.17 3.70
CA PHE A 89 2.54 -12.45 4.16
C PHE A 89 3.49 -12.89 3.03
N TYR A 90 2.99 -13.64 2.05
CA TYR A 90 3.82 -14.13 0.93
C TYR A 90 3.62 -13.34 -0.36
N MET A 91 2.49 -12.65 -0.52
CA MET A 91 2.23 -11.77 -1.67
C MET A 91 2.81 -10.38 -1.48
N TYR A 92 3.17 -9.97 -0.25
CA TYR A 92 3.73 -8.65 -0.01
C TYR A 92 4.94 -8.31 -0.90
N PRO A 93 5.97 -9.16 -1.06
CA PRO A 93 7.07 -8.87 -1.98
C PRO A 93 6.62 -8.77 -3.44
N VAL A 94 5.62 -9.57 -3.83
CA VAL A 94 5.06 -9.57 -5.20
C VAL A 94 4.30 -8.26 -5.46
N TYR A 95 3.47 -7.84 -4.51
CA TYR A 95 2.71 -6.59 -4.56
C TYR A 95 3.63 -5.36 -4.61
N LEU A 96 4.77 -5.39 -3.92
CA LEU A 96 5.75 -4.31 -3.98
C LEU A 96 6.42 -4.22 -5.34
N LEU A 97 6.75 -5.34 -5.97
CA LEU A 97 7.64 -5.37 -7.15
C LEU A 97 6.91 -5.46 -8.49
N ILE A 98 5.68 -5.93 -8.51
CA ILE A 98 4.89 -6.09 -9.73
C ILE A 98 3.84 -4.99 -9.77
N GLU A 99 3.80 -4.27 -10.89
CA GLU A 99 2.72 -3.36 -11.21
C GLU A 99 1.39 -4.12 -11.21
N GLY A 100 0.57 -3.85 -10.19
CA GLY A 100 -0.71 -4.49 -9.95
C GLY A 100 -1.89 -3.62 -10.35
N PHE A 101 -2.92 -3.66 -9.52
CA PHE A 101 -4.24 -3.10 -9.82
C PHE A 101 -4.31 -1.55 -9.80
N ASP A 102 -3.27 -0.88 -9.28
CA ASP A 102 -3.30 0.54 -8.93
C ASP A 102 -1.93 1.27 -9.03
N GLY A 103 -0.93 0.62 -9.64
CA GLY A 103 0.47 1.06 -9.61
C GLY A 103 1.20 0.45 -8.41
N CYS A 104 2.42 -0.05 -8.60
CA CYS A 104 3.17 -0.56 -7.45
C CYS A 104 3.63 0.63 -6.60
N HIS A 105 3.95 0.39 -5.32
CA HIS A 105 4.52 1.46 -4.51
C HIS A 105 5.80 2.05 -5.12
N PHE A 106 6.46 1.48 -6.13
CA PHE A 106 7.62 2.12 -6.77
C PHE A 106 7.28 3.17 -7.83
N TRP A 107 6.10 3.07 -8.46
CA TRP A 107 5.71 3.95 -9.54
C TRP A 107 4.19 4.18 -9.41
N PRO A 108 3.77 5.29 -8.77
CA PRO A 108 2.37 5.67 -8.71
C PRO A 108 2.13 6.72 -9.79
N TRP A 109 1.54 6.31 -10.92
CA TRP A 109 1.21 7.20 -12.03
C TRP A 109 -0.26 7.63 -12.00
#